data_AF-A0A2A6B5D0-F1
#
_entry.id   AF-A0A2A6B5D0-F1
#
_cell.length_a   1.000
_cell.length_b   1.000
_cell.length_c   1.000
_cell.angle_alpha   90.00
_cell.angle_beta   90.00
_cell.angle_gamma   90.00
#
_symmetry.space_group_name_H-M   'P 1'
#
loop_
_entity.id
_entity.type
_entity.pdbx_description
1 polymer ?
#
loop_
_entity_poly.entity_id
_entity_poly.type
_entity_poly.pdbx_seq_one_letter_code
_entity_poly.pdbx_strand_id
1 'polypeptide(L)'
;MAHYIIVTSNMPSSRRTEIDGPVSPHVRAALDCKGLNHPGGQPPWTEATPATVLNALADDGYRIIAVCAHGSNHNMWTLHRG
;
A
#
# COMPACT_ATOMS: atom_id res chain seq x y z
N MET A 1 -4.28 -17.16 9.17
CA MET A 1 -4.19 -17.20 7.69
C MET A 1 -3.24 -16.07 7.34
N ALA A 2 -2.10 -16.36 6.71
CA ALA A 2 -1.12 -15.31 6.40
C ALA A 2 -1.68 -14.37 5.33
N HIS A 3 -1.63 -13.07 5.57
CA HIS A 3 -2.04 -12.05 4.61
C HIS A 3 -0.81 -11.31 4.09
N TYR A 4 -0.69 -11.23 2.77
CA TYR A 4 0.36 -10.47 2.09
C TYR A 4 -0.25 -9.30 1.34
N ILE A 5 0.44 -8.16 1.37
CA ILE A 5 0.08 -6.98 0.61
C ILE A 5 1.32 -6.40 -0.07
N ILE A 6 1.10 -5.71 -1.18
CA ILE A 6 2.12 -4.99 -1.92
C ILE A 6 1.75 -3.51 -1.91
N VAL A 7 2.68 -2.67 -1.48
CA VAL A 7 2.56 -1.21 -1.57
C VAL A 7 3.50 -0.73 -2.66
N THR A 8 3.01 0.08 -3.59
CA THR A 8 3.79 0.69 -4.66
C THR A 8 3.64 2.21 -4.62
N SER A 9 4.74 2.95 -4.82
CA SER A 9 4.69 4.42 -4.86
C SER A 9 5.77 5.01 -5.77
N ASN A 10 5.42 6.13 -6.41
CA ASN A 10 6.31 6.86 -7.30
C ASN A 10 7.01 7.99 -6.54
N MET A 11 8.34 7.96 -6.51
CA MET A 11 9.21 8.98 -5.91
C MET A 11 9.70 9.98 -6.98
N PRO A 12 10.04 11.23 -6.61
CA PRO A 12 9.98 11.83 -5.27
C PRO A 12 8.61 12.47 -4.95
N SER A 13 7.74 12.63 -5.94
CA SER A 13 6.40 13.21 -5.80
C SER A 13 5.36 12.11 -5.76
N SER A 14 5.15 11.49 -4.60
CA SER A 14 4.09 10.49 -4.44
C SER A 14 2.73 11.22 -4.41
N ARG A 15 2.14 11.46 -5.58
CA ARG A 15 0.73 11.87 -5.69
C ARG A 15 -0.22 10.68 -5.49
N ARG A 16 0.31 9.46 -5.53
CA ARG A 16 -0.45 8.21 -5.46
C ARG A 16 0.44 7.09 -4.91
N THR A 17 -0.07 6.41 -3.90
CA THR A 17 0.48 5.17 -3.34
C THR A 17 -0.58 4.09 -3.51
N GLU A 18 -0.24 3.00 -4.19
CA GLU A 18 -1.15 1.88 -4.42
C GLU A 18 -0.94 0.80 -3.36
N ILE A 19 -2.03 0.11 -3.02
CA ILE A 19 -2.08 -0.90 -1.99
C ILE A 19 -2.85 -2.09 -2.53
N ASP A 20 -2.10 -3.10 -2.96
CA ASP A 20 -2.64 -4.35 -3.48
C ASP A 20 -2.71 -5.42 -2.39
N GLY A 21 -3.89 -6.02 -2.22
CA GLY A 21 -4.15 -7.09 -1.26
C GLY A 21 -5.20 -6.78 -0.17
N PRO A 22 -5.40 -7.71 0.77
CA PRO A 22 -6.50 -7.68 1.74
C PRO A 22 -6.22 -6.75 2.94
N VAL A 23 -6.32 -5.44 2.71
CA VAL A 23 -6.25 -4.42 3.77
C VAL A 23 -7.58 -4.30 4.52
N SER A 24 -7.51 -4.11 5.84
CA SER A 24 -8.70 -3.96 6.69
C SER A 24 -9.52 -2.72 6.30
N PRO A 25 -10.86 -2.75 6.46
CA PRO A 25 -11.72 -1.58 6.17
C PRO A 25 -11.32 -0.33 6.99
N HIS A 26 -10.81 -0.52 8.21
CA HIS A 26 -10.35 0.58 9.06
C HIS A 26 -9.16 1.31 8.44
N VAL A 27 -8.13 0.58 8.00
CA VAL A 27 -6.96 1.18 7.33
C VAL A 27 -7.36 1.83 6.01
N ARG A 28 -8.25 1.20 5.24
CA ARG A 28 -8.76 1.78 3.98
C ARG A 28 -9.45 3.12 4.21
N ALA A 29 -10.27 3.22 5.26
CA ALA A 29 -10.93 4.47 5.63
C ALA A 29 -9.94 5.52 6.15
N ALA A 30 -9.00 5.13 7.01
CA ALA A 30 -7.98 6.03 7.57
C ALA A 30 -7.07 6.64 6.49
N LEU A 31 -6.79 5.89 5.43
CA LEU A 31 -5.99 6.34 4.29
C LEU A 31 -6.82 6.96 3.16
N ASP A 32 -8.13 7.16 3.34
CA ASP A 32 -9.07 7.63 2.30
C ASP A 32 -8.87 6.91 0.95
N CYS A 33 -8.75 5.58 0.99
CA CYS A 33 -8.45 4.76 -0.17
C CYS A 33 -9.52 4.90 -1.26
N LYS A 34 -9.08 5.20 -2.47
CA LYS A 34 -9.86 5.25 -3.71
C LYS A 34 -9.68 3.94 -4.47
N GLY A 35 -10.44 3.74 -5.53
CA GLY A 35 -10.27 2.59 -6.41
C GLY A 35 -10.87 1.27 -5.90
N LEU A 36 -11.56 1.27 -4.76
CA LEU A 36 -12.05 0.06 -4.08
C LEU A 36 -13.03 -0.81 -4.90
N ASN A 37 -13.66 -0.23 -5.92
CA ASN A 37 -14.70 -0.88 -6.74
C ASN A 37 -14.41 -0.81 -8.25
N HIS A 38 -13.16 -0.65 -8.70
CA HIS A 38 -12.89 -0.50 -10.13
C HIS A 38 -13.06 -1.82 -10.92
N PRO A 39 -14.03 -1.91 -11.86
CA PRO A 39 -14.08 -3.03 -12.79
C PRO A 39 -12.90 -2.89 -13.76
N GLY A 40 -11.98 -3.87 -13.74
CA GLY A 40 -10.75 -3.83 -14.56
C GLY A 40 -9.43 -3.92 -13.79
N GLY A 41 -9.47 -4.08 -12.45
CA GLY A 41 -8.30 -4.56 -11.70
C GLY A 41 -7.21 -3.52 -11.40
N GLN A 42 -7.54 -2.23 -11.36
CA GLN A 42 -6.61 -1.27 -10.76
C GLN A 42 -6.54 -1.49 -9.24
N PRO A 43 -5.34 -1.59 -8.65
CA PRO A 43 -5.19 -1.68 -7.22
C PRO A 43 -5.81 -0.46 -6.52
N PRO A 44 -6.42 -0.65 -5.34
CA PRO A 44 -6.77 0.44 -4.44
C PRO A 44 -5.58 1.39 -4.22
N TRP A 45 -5.83 2.68 -4.09
CA TRP A 45 -4.76 3.68 -3.94
C TRP A 45 -5.17 4.85 -3.05
N THR A 46 -4.19 5.59 -2.57
CA THR A 46 -4.36 6.80 -1.75
C THR A 46 -3.39 7.89 -2.19
N GLU A 47 -3.71 9.16 -1.94
CA GLU A 47 -2.78 10.28 -2.11
C GLU A 47 -1.79 10.39 -0.94
N ALA A 48 -1.95 9.58 0.10
CA ALA A 48 -1.02 9.55 1.23
C ALA A 48 0.38 9.11 0.78
N THR A 49 1.38 9.69 1.45
CA THR A 49 2.79 9.33 1.22
C THR A 49 3.03 7.87 1.58
N PRO A 50 4.00 7.19 0.93
CA PRO A 50 4.32 5.81 1.29
C PRO A 50 4.68 5.64 2.77
N ALA A 51 5.32 6.63 3.40
CA ALA A 51 5.59 6.59 4.85
C ALA A 51 4.30 6.54 5.69
N THR A 52 3.30 7.36 5.36
CA THR A 52 1.98 7.36 6.02
C THR A 52 1.27 6.01 5.85
N VAL A 53 1.31 5.47 4.63
CA VAL A 53 0.69 4.16 4.33
C VAL A 53 1.37 3.03 5.12
N LEU A 54 2.71 2.98 5.10
CA LEU A 54 3.46 1.95 5.81
C LEU A 54 3.27 2.02 7.33
N ASN A 55 3.15 3.21 7.91
CA ASN A 55 2.85 3.38 9.33
C ASN A 55 1.45 2.85 9.69
N ALA A 56 0.42 3.21 8.91
CA ALA A 56 -0.95 2.72 9.14
C ALA A 56 -1.03 1.18 9.02
N LEU A 57 -0.30 0.59 8.07
CA LEU A 57 -0.21 -0.85 7.92
C LEU A 57 0.54 -1.50 9.09
N ALA A 58 1.58 -0.85 9.61
CA ALA A 58 2.31 -1.32 10.78
C ALA A 58 1.43 -1.34 12.04
N ASP A 59 0.55 -0.35 12.22
CA ASP A 59 -0.44 -0.29 13.29
C ASP A 59 -1.51 -1.39 13.16
N ASP A 60 -1.86 -1.78 11.94
CA ASP A 60 -2.76 -2.92 11.62
C ASP A 60 -2.07 -4.29 11.68
N GLY A 61 -0.80 -4.32 12.13
CA GLY A 61 -0.02 -5.54 12.38
C GLY A 61 0.78 -6.06 11.18
N TYR A 62 0.82 -5.34 10.07
CA TYR A 62 1.69 -5.69 8.95
C TYR A 62 3.16 -5.38 9.26
N ARG A 63 4.06 -6.17 8.67
CA ARG A 63 5.52 -5.98 8.75
C ARG A 63 6.12 -6.08 7.36
N ILE A 64 7.04 -5.18 7.05
CA ILE A 64 7.78 -5.20 5.78
C ILE A 64 8.70 -6.42 5.79
N ILE A 65 8.62 -7.23 4.73
CA ILE A 65 9.48 -8.42 4.54
C ILE A 65 10.41 -8.28 3.34
N ALA A 66 10.08 -7.41 2.39
CA ALA A 66 10.93 -7.09 1.25
C ALA A 66 10.68 -5.66 0.78
N VAL A 67 11.74 -5.05 0.24
CA VAL A 67 11.69 -3.74 -0.42
C VAL A 67 12.48 -3.85 -1.70
N CYS A 68 11.93 -3.35 -2.80
CA CYS A 68 12.66 -3.22 -4.05
C CYS A 68 12.34 -1.89 -4.73
N ALA A 69 13.34 -1.36 -5.42
CA ALA A 69 13.17 -0.24 -6.32
C ALA A 69 13.08 -0.77 -7.76
N HIS A 70 12.14 -0.23 -8.53
CA HIS A 70 12.03 -0.48 -9.96
C HIS A 70 12.35 0.82 -10.72
N GLY A 71 13.51 0.83 -11.38
CA GLY A 71 14.04 2.05 -12.01
C GLY A 71 14.43 3.11 -10.98
N SER A 72 14.50 4.38 -11.41
CA SER A 72 14.94 5.49 -10.55
C SER A 72 13.85 6.02 -9.61
N ASN A 73 12.57 5.70 -9.88
CA ASN A 73 11.44 6.45 -9.33
C ASN A 73 10.30 5.59 -8.78
N HIS A 74 10.36 4.26 -8.79
CA HIS A 74 9.30 3.42 -8.22
C HIS A 74 9.86 2.59 -7.08
N ASN A 75 9.21 2.67 -5.91
CA ASN A 75 9.50 1.79 -4.79
C ASN A 75 8.31 0.86 -4.56
N MET A 76 8.63 -0.39 -4.22
CA MET A 76 7.67 -1.42 -3.86
C MET A 76 8.06 -2.05 -2.53
N TRP A 77 7.08 -2.21 -1.65
CA TRP A 77 7.22 -2.87 -0.35
C TRP A 77 6.27 -4.06 -0.30
N THR A 78 6.80 -5.23 0.07
CA THR A 78 5.98 -6.40 0.38
C THR A 78 5.83 -6.48 1.89
N LEU A 79 4.59 -6.57 2.36
CA LEU A 79 4.28 -6.69 3.78
C LEU A 79 3.50 -7.96 4.08
N HIS A 80 3.68 -8.47 5.30
CA HIS A 80 3.04 -9.67 5.81
C HIS A 80 2.37 -9.41 7.17
N ARG A 81 1.20 -10.02 7.39
CA ARG A 81 0.53 -10.11 8.69
C ARG A 81 0.22 -11.58 9.00
N GLY A 82 0.72 -12.05 10.16
CA GLY A 82 0.59 -13.44 10.64
C GLY A 82 -0.79 -13.75 11.20
#